data_AF-A0A1W2B3W6-F1
#
_entry.id   AF-A0A1W2B3W6-F1
#
_cell.length_a   1.000
_cell.length_b   1.000
_cell.length_c   1.000
_cell.angle_alpha   90.00
_cell.angle_beta   90.00
_cell.angle_gamma   90.00
#
_symmetry.space_group_name_H-M   'P 1'
#
loop_
_entity.id
_entity.type
_entity.pdbx_description
1 polymer ?
#
loop_
_entity_poly.entity_id
_entity_poly.type
_entity_poly.pdbx_seq_one_letter_code
_entity_poly.pdbx_strand_id
1 'polypeptide(L)'
;MLAITCPGQGSQSPGFLNPWLELPGVADRLHWLSAVAGIDLAAHGTTSDEETIKDTAIAQPLIVAAGLLSLLALFEHPADGFRVVGAGAGHSVGEITAASAAGVISAEQAMVLVRERGRGMAAAAQATPTGMSAVLGGDPDEVLATIARHGLTPANINGAGQVVAAGTIEQLAALAEAPPAKARVMPLKVAGAFHTEHMSPAVAEMGRLARAVSTHDARVPLVSNVDGAVIHSGREVLSRIVSQVSNPVRWDLCMETLKDLGVTGVIEIPPAGALTGLAKRGLKGVEVLALKTPDDLEAAHRMVREHGSARSASQPTWRLVTAPAKGTVEVGSAGPGAAVTPGDVVARISSLRDTLEVRAHHGGTVVEWLVEDGDPVSPGQPLLRLHPEGSIA
;
A
#
# COMPACT_ATOMS: atom_id res chain seq x y z
N MET A 1 15.60 -8.98 4.48
CA MET A 1 14.93 -7.69 4.24
C MET A 1 13.70 -7.55 5.15
N LEU A 2 13.47 -6.38 5.75
CA LEU A 2 12.32 -6.10 6.62
C LEU A 2 11.15 -5.52 5.81
N ALA A 3 9.94 -6.04 6.04
CA ALA A 3 8.69 -5.44 5.56
C ALA A 3 7.82 -4.94 6.72
N ILE A 4 7.20 -3.77 6.54
CA ILE A 4 6.17 -3.24 7.43
C ILE A 4 4.81 -3.42 6.77
N THR A 5 3.88 -4.06 7.48
CA THR A 5 2.53 -4.31 7.01
C THR A 5 1.50 -3.53 7.82
N CYS A 6 0.54 -2.91 7.14
CA CYS A 6 -0.50 -2.08 7.75
C CYS A 6 -1.87 -2.76 7.66
N PRO A 7 -2.54 -3.04 8.78
CA PRO A 7 -3.79 -3.80 8.80
C PRO A 7 -4.96 -3.01 8.20
N GLY A 8 -6.00 -3.75 7.80
CA GLY A 8 -7.26 -3.23 7.31
C GLY A 8 -8.37 -3.25 8.38
N GLN A 9 -9.60 -2.92 7.95
CA GLN A 9 -10.78 -2.96 8.81
C GLN A 9 -11.07 -4.38 9.35
N GLY A 10 -11.50 -4.46 10.61
CA GLY A 10 -11.78 -5.71 11.30
C GLY A 10 -10.68 -6.15 12.26
N SER A 11 -9.57 -5.42 12.34
CA SER A 11 -8.49 -5.68 13.31
C SER A 11 -8.63 -4.88 14.61
N GLN A 12 -9.38 -3.78 14.61
CA GLN A 12 -9.59 -2.93 15.77
C GLN A 12 -10.41 -3.64 16.86
N SER A 13 -10.05 -3.39 18.13
CA SER A 13 -10.76 -3.91 19.30
C SER A 13 -10.92 -2.81 20.35
N PRO A 14 -11.94 -2.87 21.23
CA PRO A 14 -12.13 -1.86 22.27
C PRO A 14 -10.86 -1.66 23.11
N GLY A 15 -10.52 -0.40 23.37
CA GLY A 15 -9.39 -0.05 24.24
C GLY A 15 -7.99 -0.31 23.70
N PHE A 16 -7.84 -0.70 22.43
CA PHE A 16 -6.52 -1.10 21.90
C PHE A 16 -5.48 0.04 21.87
N LEU A 17 -5.91 1.31 21.90
CA LEU A 17 -5.00 2.46 21.98
C LEU A 17 -4.60 2.84 23.41
N ASN A 18 -5.28 2.34 24.45
CA ASN A 18 -4.96 2.67 25.85
C ASN A 18 -3.46 2.61 26.18
N PRO A 19 -2.75 1.48 25.93
CA PRO A 19 -1.34 1.41 26.31
C PRO A 19 -0.44 2.33 25.45
N TRP A 20 -0.87 2.68 24.24
CA TRP A 20 -0.13 3.59 23.36
C TRP A 20 -0.20 5.04 23.83
N LEU A 21 -1.30 5.46 24.47
CA LEU A 21 -1.47 6.83 24.95
C LEU A 21 -0.54 7.19 26.12
N GLU A 22 -0.04 6.19 26.83
CA GLU A 22 0.93 6.36 27.92
C GLU A 22 2.32 6.75 27.41
N LEU A 23 2.60 6.56 26.11
CA LEU A 23 3.87 6.95 25.52
C LEU A 23 3.94 8.49 25.36
N PRO A 24 5.09 9.12 25.68
CA PRO A 24 5.24 10.58 25.60
C PRO A 24 4.85 11.17 24.24
N GLY A 25 3.92 12.11 24.25
CA GLY A 25 3.45 12.86 23.07
C GLY A 25 2.53 12.08 22.13
N VAL A 26 2.17 10.82 22.41
CA VAL A 26 1.20 10.07 21.59
C VAL A 26 -0.20 10.65 21.77
N ALA A 27 -0.61 10.98 22.99
CA ALA A 27 -1.91 11.59 23.27
C ALA A 27 -2.10 12.93 22.54
N ASP A 28 -1.11 13.83 22.56
CA ASP A 28 -1.16 15.12 21.87
C ASP A 28 -1.26 14.95 20.36
N ARG A 29 -0.52 13.99 19.78
CA ARG A 29 -0.61 13.68 18.35
C ARG A 29 -1.96 13.07 18.00
N LEU A 30 -2.50 12.18 18.83
CA LEU A 30 -3.84 11.63 18.59
C LEU A 30 -4.90 12.73 18.62
N HIS A 31 -4.76 13.71 19.53
CA HIS A 31 -5.64 14.87 19.58
C HIS A 31 -5.54 15.71 18.30
N TRP A 32 -4.33 15.93 17.78
CA TRP A 32 -4.13 16.58 16.48
C TRP A 32 -4.80 15.81 15.33
N LEU A 33 -4.58 14.50 15.24
CA LEU A 33 -5.20 13.66 14.21
C LEU A 33 -6.72 13.62 14.35
N SER A 34 -7.25 13.70 15.58
CA SER A 34 -8.69 13.80 15.86
C SER A 34 -9.27 15.10 15.30
N ALA A 35 -8.57 16.23 15.50
CA ALA A 35 -8.98 17.52 14.93
C ALA A 35 -8.99 17.48 13.39
N VAL A 36 -7.97 16.87 12.78
CA VAL A 36 -7.92 16.71 11.31
C VAL A 36 -9.02 15.79 10.81
N ALA A 37 -9.28 14.66 11.50
CA ALA A 37 -10.33 13.72 11.13
C ALA A 37 -11.75 14.20 11.50
N GLY A 38 -11.89 15.22 12.34
CA GLY A 38 -13.19 15.64 12.85
C GLY A 38 -13.94 14.52 13.59
N ILE A 39 -13.19 13.62 14.25
CA ILE A 39 -13.68 12.44 14.98
C ILE A 39 -12.89 12.35 16.28
N ASP A 40 -13.54 11.96 17.38
CA ASP A 40 -12.88 11.74 18.67
C ASP A 40 -12.15 10.38 18.68
N LEU A 41 -10.95 10.35 18.11
CA LEU A 41 -10.15 9.12 18.02
C LEU A 41 -9.68 8.65 19.39
N ALA A 42 -9.54 9.55 20.37
CA ALA A 42 -9.19 9.19 21.74
C ALA A 42 -10.32 8.37 22.36
N ALA A 43 -11.57 8.85 22.31
CA ALA A 43 -12.72 8.09 22.80
C ALA A 43 -12.89 6.75 22.06
N HIS A 44 -12.76 6.74 20.73
CA HIS A 44 -12.90 5.52 19.95
C HIS A 44 -11.76 4.51 20.13
N GLY A 45 -10.55 4.98 20.44
CA GLY A 45 -9.41 4.12 20.75
C GLY A 45 -9.41 3.52 22.15
N THR A 46 -10.21 4.07 23.07
CA THR A 46 -10.11 3.79 24.52
C THR A 46 -11.40 3.26 25.13
N THR A 47 -12.51 3.99 25.01
CA THR A 47 -13.74 3.77 25.78
C THR A 47 -14.93 3.32 24.94
N SER A 48 -14.93 3.58 23.63
CA SER A 48 -16.02 3.13 22.74
C SER A 48 -16.13 1.61 22.69
N ASP A 49 -17.35 1.13 22.58
CA ASP A 49 -17.64 -0.30 22.47
C ASP A 49 -17.30 -0.88 21.09
N GLU A 50 -17.38 -2.21 20.99
CA GLU A 50 -17.01 -2.94 19.78
C GLU A 50 -17.90 -2.59 18.58
N GLU A 51 -19.19 -2.33 18.80
CA GLU A 51 -20.12 -2.02 17.72
C GLU A 51 -19.90 -0.59 17.18
N THR A 52 -19.59 0.37 18.05
CA THR A 52 -19.24 1.74 17.65
C THR A 52 -18.00 1.75 16.77
N ILE A 53 -16.94 1.07 17.19
CA ILE A 53 -15.68 1.05 16.43
C ILE A 53 -15.72 0.15 15.19
N LYS A 54 -16.83 -0.55 14.93
CA LYS A 54 -17.10 -1.27 13.67
C LYS A 54 -17.79 -0.40 12.62
N ASP A 55 -18.35 0.75 13.00
CA ASP A 55 -18.81 1.72 12.02
C ASP A 55 -17.64 2.07 11.10
N THR A 56 -17.85 1.89 9.79
CA THR A 56 -16.83 2.06 8.77
C THR A 56 -16.29 3.50 8.71
N ALA A 57 -17.12 4.49 9.06
CA ALA A 57 -16.70 5.88 9.13
C ALA A 57 -15.81 6.18 10.34
N ILE A 58 -15.84 5.35 11.38
CA ILE A 58 -15.00 5.45 12.60
C ILE A 58 -13.79 4.54 12.49
N ALA A 59 -13.99 3.27 12.12
CA ALA A 59 -12.97 2.23 12.07
C ALA A 59 -11.80 2.63 11.19
N GLN A 60 -12.06 3.14 9.99
CA GLN A 60 -11.02 3.46 9.02
C GLN A 60 -10.06 4.55 9.54
N PRO A 61 -10.52 5.75 9.94
CA PRO A 61 -9.66 6.75 10.58
C PRO A 61 -8.94 6.25 11.83
N LEU A 62 -9.63 5.47 12.67
CA LEU A 62 -9.06 4.94 13.91
C LEU A 62 -7.86 4.01 13.64
N ILE A 63 -8.00 3.11 12.67
CA ILE A 63 -6.93 2.17 12.26
C ILE A 63 -5.75 2.93 11.66
N VAL A 64 -6.00 3.90 10.79
CA VAL A 64 -4.92 4.71 10.18
C VAL A 64 -4.18 5.51 11.25
N ALA A 65 -4.90 6.19 12.15
CA ALA A 65 -4.29 6.95 13.23
C ALA A 65 -3.42 6.06 14.14
N ALA A 66 -3.92 4.88 14.52
CA ALA A 66 -3.14 3.94 15.33
C ALA A 66 -1.85 3.49 14.64
N GLY A 67 -1.92 3.18 13.34
CA GLY A 67 -0.76 2.83 12.56
C GLY A 67 0.26 3.98 12.46
N LEU A 68 -0.20 5.21 12.21
CA LEU A 68 0.68 6.39 12.16
C LEU A 68 1.36 6.68 13.50
N LEU A 69 0.65 6.53 14.62
CA LEU A 69 1.19 6.80 15.95
C LEU A 69 2.22 5.74 16.37
N SER A 70 1.91 4.46 16.14
CA SER A 70 2.81 3.36 16.50
C SER A 70 4.11 3.35 15.70
N LEU A 71 4.07 3.77 14.42
CA LEU A 71 5.26 3.92 13.60
C LEU A 71 6.27 4.93 14.17
N LEU A 72 5.82 5.94 14.92
CA LEU A 72 6.71 6.90 15.58
C LEU A 72 7.52 6.29 16.73
N ALA A 73 7.04 5.19 17.31
CA ALA A 73 7.73 4.46 18.39
C ALA A 73 8.58 3.29 17.87
N LEU A 74 8.37 2.90 16.60
CA LEU A 74 9.07 1.75 16.00
C LEU A 74 10.54 2.04 15.67
N PHE A 75 10.91 3.30 15.51
CA PHE A 75 12.27 3.74 15.17
C PHE A 75 12.73 4.84 16.13
N GLU A 76 14.04 4.90 16.43
CA GLU A 76 14.61 5.94 17.29
C GLU A 76 14.36 7.33 16.72
N HIS A 77 14.57 7.50 15.41
CA HIS A 77 14.13 8.66 14.66
C HIS A 77 13.21 8.23 13.50
N PRO A 78 12.06 8.90 13.25
CA PRO A 78 11.12 8.48 12.20
C PRO A 78 11.75 8.33 10.81
N ALA A 79 12.77 9.14 10.49
CA ALA A 79 13.48 9.05 9.22
C ALA A 79 14.34 7.79 9.05
N ASP A 80 14.68 7.08 10.12
CA ASP A 80 15.48 5.85 10.05
C ASP A 80 14.72 4.73 9.38
N GLY A 81 13.38 4.70 9.51
CA GLY A 81 12.52 3.74 8.81
C GLY A 81 12.77 3.73 7.30
N PHE A 82 12.97 4.89 6.67
CA PHE A 82 13.27 4.99 5.23
C PHE A 82 14.58 4.30 4.82
N ARG A 83 15.50 4.12 5.76
CA ARG A 83 16.82 3.53 5.51
C ARG A 83 16.85 2.03 5.72
N VAL A 84 16.01 1.49 6.60
CA VAL A 84 16.09 0.09 7.04
C VAL A 84 14.90 -0.76 6.59
N VAL A 85 13.75 -0.15 6.31
CA VAL A 85 12.58 -0.85 5.77
C VAL A 85 12.77 -1.10 4.27
N GLY A 86 12.65 -2.35 3.85
CA GLY A 86 12.79 -2.77 2.46
C GLY A 86 11.50 -2.72 1.66
N ALA A 87 10.34 -2.90 2.31
CA ALA A 87 9.03 -2.79 1.67
C ALA A 87 7.93 -2.38 2.66
N GLY A 88 6.95 -1.63 2.17
CA GLY A 88 5.70 -1.35 2.87
C GLY A 88 4.51 -1.93 2.11
N ALA A 89 3.54 -2.50 2.83
CA ALA A 89 2.29 -2.97 2.22
C ALA A 89 1.13 -2.75 3.19
N GLY A 90 -0.03 -2.35 2.68
CA GLY A 90 -1.23 -2.20 3.51
C GLY A 90 -2.36 -3.05 2.99
N HIS A 91 -3.23 -3.56 3.86
CA HIS A 91 -4.45 -4.26 3.43
C HIS A 91 -5.64 -3.31 3.42
N SER A 92 -6.26 -3.12 2.26
CA SER A 92 -7.40 -2.22 2.08
C SER A 92 -7.06 -0.80 2.57
N VAL A 93 -7.72 -0.31 3.63
CA VAL A 93 -7.46 0.98 4.26
C VAL A 93 -6.01 1.13 4.75
N GLY A 94 -5.33 0.03 5.06
CA GLY A 94 -3.92 0.04 5.45
C GLY A 94 -2.99 0.61 4.38
N GLU A 95 -3.37 0.61 3.09
CA GLU A 95 -2.56 1.24 2.04
C GLU A 95 -2.38 2.76 2.27
N ILE A 96 -3.32 3.42 2.95
CA ILE A 96 -3.20 4.83 3.33
C ILE A 96 -2.11 5.02 4.39
N THR A 97 -2.08 4.13 5.39
CA THR A 97 -1.02 4.14 6.41
C THR A 97 0.34 3.87 5.78
N ALA A 98 0.43 2.87 4.90
CA ALA A 98 1.67 2.54 4.20
C ALA A 98 2.16 3.70 3.31
N ALA A 99 1.25 4.36 2.59
CA ALA A 99 1.57 5.53 1.77
C ALA A 99 2.13 6.70 2.60
N SER A 100 1.49 7.01 3.73
CA SER A 100 1.97 8.04 4.66
C SER A 100 3.32 7.66 5.27
N ALA A 101 3.47 6.41 5.72
CA ALA A 101 4.70 5.88 6.29
C ALA A 101 5.88 5.90 5.31
N ALA A 102 5.63 5.72 4.02
CA ALA A 102 6.64 5.82 2.95
C ALA A 102 6.89 7.25 2.46
N GLY A 103 6.21 8.25 3.03
CA GLY A 103 6.37 9.67 2.72
C GLY A 103 5.64 10.13 1.45
N VAL A 104 4.69 9.35 0.94
CA VAL A 104 3.93 9.69 -0.27
C VAL A 104 2.96 10.85 0.00
N ILE A 105 2.25 10.79 1.13
CA ILE A 105 1.32 11.81 1.61
C ILE A 105 1.64 12.14 3.08
N SER A 106 1.23 13.30 3.57
CA SER A 106 1.37 13.65 4.98
C SER A 106 0.37 12.88 5.86
N ALA A 107 0.63 12.85 7.18
CA ALA A 107 -0.30 12.27 8.14
C ALA A 107 -1.67 12.97 8.10
N GLU A 108 -1.70 14.30 7.96
CA GLU A 108 -2.94 15.06 7.86
C GLU A 108 -3.71 14.75 6.57
N GLN A 109 -3.01 14.66 5.44
CA GLN A 109 -3.62 14.26 4.17
C GLN A 109 -4.18 12.84 4.24
N ALA A 110 -3.44 11.91 4.87
CA ALA A 110 -3.90 10.56 5.13
C ALA A 110 -5.17 10.55 5.98
N MET A 111 -5.23 11.35 7.05
CA MET A 111 -6.41 11.46 7.92
C MET A 111 -7.62 12.07 7.22
N VAL A 112 -7.43 13.08 6.36
CA VAL A 112 -8.52 13.63 5.53
C VAL A 112 -9.00 12.56 4.53
N LEU A 113 -8.09 11.91 3.81
CA LEU A 113 -8.44 10.90 2.81
C LEU A 113 -9.19 9.73 3.43
N VAL A 114 -8.71 9.17 4.55
CA VAL A 114 -9.36 8.03 5.19
C VAL A 114 -10.71 8.37 5.80
N ARG A 115 -10.90 9.60 6.31
CA ARG A 115 -12.20 10.08 6.78
C ARG A 115 -13.23 10.07 5.65
N GLU A 116 -12.86 10.65 4.50
CA GLU A 116 -13.75 10.70 3.34
C GLU A 116 -13.95 9.31 2.72
N ARG A 117 -12.93 8.44 2.75
CA ARG A 117 -13.06 7.03 2.38
C ARG A 117 -14.09 6.31 3.25
N GLY A 118 -13.96 6.40 4.56
CA GLY A 118 -14.87 5.76 5.52
C GLY A 118 -16.31 6.24 5.36
N ARG A 119 -16.51 7.57 5.26
CA ARG A 119 -17.84 8.17 5.06
C ARG A 119 -18.45 7.79 3.72
N GLY A 120 -17.69 7.87 2.63
CA GLY A 120 -18.15 7.53 1.29
C GLY A 120 -18.54 6.05 1.18
N MET A 121 -17.74 5.15 1.74
CA MET A 121 -18.04 3.72 1.77
C MET A 121 -19.25 3.40 2.64
N ALA A 122 -19.40 4.05 3.79
CA ALA A 122 -20.58 3.90 4.64
C ALA A 122 -21.87 4.37 3.91
N ALA A 123 -21.82 5.52 3.23
CA ALA A 123 -22.95 6.03 2.46
C ALA A 123 -23.31 5.12 1.28
N ALA A 124 -22.30 4.62 0.55
CA ALA A 124 -22.52 3.67 -0.54
C ALA A 124 -23.15 2.35 -0.04
N ALA A 125 -22.71 1.85 1.12
CA ALA A 125 -23.27 0.66 1.74
C ALA A 125 -24.74 0.83 2.18
N GLN A 126 -25.14 2.03 2.61
CA GLN A 126 -26.54 2.33 2.95
C GLN A 126 -27.46 2.39 1.72
N ALA A 127 -26.91 2.66 0.53
CA ALA A 127 -27.70 2.79 -0.69
C ALA A 127 -28.20 1.45 -1.25
N THR A 128 -27.53 0.34 -0.94
CA THR A 128 -27.91 -1.00 -1.42
C THR A 128 -27.61 -2.06 -0.37
N PRO A 129 -28.59 -2.88 0.05
CA PRO A 129 -28.36 -4.00 0.96
C PRO A 129 -27.35 -5.00 0.39
N THR A 130 -26.13 -4.94 0.90
CA THR A 130 -25.00 -5.74 0.44
C THR A 130 -24.17 -6.18 1.63
N GLY A 131 -23.24 -7.11 1.43
CA GLY A 131 -22.37 -7.58 2.50
C GLY A 131 -21.13 -8.28 2.00
N MET A 132 -20.44 -8.95 2.92
CA MET A 132 -19.28 -9.78 2.62
C MET A 132 -19.31 -11.07 3.43
N SER A 133 -18.81 -12.16 2.86
CA SER A 133 -18.64 -13.45 3.53
C SER A 133 -17.24 -14.00 3.27
N ALA A 134 -16.53 -14.39 4.33
CA ALA A 134 -15.28 -15.12 4.22
C ALA A 134 -15.55 -16.56 3.73
N VAL A 135 -14.78 -17.00 2.75
CA VAL A 135 -14.72 -18.37 2.24
C VAL A 135 -13.37 -18.95 2.64
N LEU A 136 -13.39 -19.93 3.54
CA LEU A 136 -12.20 -20.50 4.19
C LEU A 136 -12.00 -21.95 3.77
N GLY A 137 -10.84 -22.27 3.20
CA GLY A 137 -10.55 -23.60 2.65
C GLY A 137 -11.13 -23.79 1.24
N GLY A 138 -11.20 -25.05 0.81
CA GLY A 138 -11.55 -25.40 -0.57
C GLY A 138 -10.39 -25.24 -1.55
N ASP A 139 -10.62 -25.69 -2.78
CA ASP A 139 -9.71 -25.45 -3.90
C ASP A 139 -9.85 -23.99 -4.39
N PRO A 140 -8.74 -23.24 -4.61
CA PRO A 140 -8.82 -21.83 -4.99
C PRO A 140 -9.62 -21.57 -6.27
N ASP A 141 -9.44 -22.40 -7.31
CA ASP A 141 -10.11 -22.20 -8.59
C ASP A 141 -11.60 -22.52 -8.46
N GLU A 142 -11.95 -23.59 -7.72
CA GLU A 142 -13.34 -23.93 -7.42
C GLU A 142 -14.04 -22.83 -6.60
N VAL A 143 -13.35 -22.27 -5.60
CA VAL A 143 -13.86 -21.16 -4.77
C VAL A 143 -14.17 -19.95 -5.65
N LEU A 144 -13.23 -19.51 -6.50
CA LEU A 144 -13.42 -18.36 -7.37
C LEU A 144 -14.53 -18.61 -8.39
N ALA A 145 -14.58 -19.80 -9.00
CA ALA A 145 -15.63 -20.17 -9.94
C ALA A 145 -17.03 -20.20 -9.28
N THR A 146 -17.12 -20.64 -8.02
CA THR A 146 -18.39 -20.68 -7.29
C THR A 146 -18.85 -19.27 -6.90
N ILE A 147 -17.94 -18.41 -6.43
CA ILE A 147 -18.22 -16.99 -6.17
C ILE A 147 -18.79 -16.33 -7.43
N ALA A 148 -18.11 -16.50 -8.57
CA ALA A 148 -18.55 -15.94 -9.86
C ALA A 148 -19.91 -16.50 -10.31
N ARG A 149 -20.18 -17.81 -10.11
CA ARG A 149 -21.47 -18.44 -10.45
C ARG A 149 -22.65 -17.79 -9.72
N HIS A 150 -22.45 -17.32 -8.50
CA HIS A 150 -23.47 -16.61 -7.72
C HIS A 150 -23.54 -15.10 -8.03
N GLY A 151 -22.75 -14.61 -9.00
CA GLY A 151 -22.67 -13.18 -9.33
C GLY A 151 -21.99 -12.35 -8.25
N LEU A 152 -21.24 -12.98 -7.35
CA LEU A 152 -20.46 -12.31 -6.31
C LEU A 152 -19.09 -11.91 -6.86
N THR A 153 -18.49 -10.90 -6.23
CA THR A 153 -17.10 -10.50 -6.48
C THR A 153 -16.19 -11.12 -5.40
N PRO A 154 -15.01 -11.70 -5.76
CA PRO A 154 -13.98 -12.07 -4.79
C PRO A 154 -13.25 -10.81 -4.30
N ALA A 155 -13.94 -10.02 -3.47
CA ALA A 155 -13.51 -8.71 -2.99
C ALA A 155 -12.16 -8.71 -2.25
N ASN A 156 -11.81 -9.80 -1.56
CA ASN A 156 -10.46 -10.00 -1.06
C ASN A 156 -9.96 -11.40 -1.41
N ILE A 157 -8.81 -11.47 -2.07
CA ILE A 157 -8.07 -12.71 -2.28
C ILE A 157 -6.85 -12.62 -1.37
N ASN A 158 -6.99 -13.16 -0.16
CA ASN A 158 -5.98 -13.00 0.89
C ASN A 158 -4.86 -14.03 0.83
N GLY A 159 -5.00 -15.06 -0.01
CA GLY A 159 -4.10 -16.20 -0.04
C GLY A 159 -4.29 -17.13 1.17
N ALA A 160 -3.44 -18.17 1.25
CA ALA A 160 -3.48 -19.16 2.33
C ALA A 160 -4.87 -19.79 2.57
N GLY A 161 -5.63 -20.02 1.50
CA GLY A 161 -6.98 -20.61 1.54
C GLY A 161 -8.06 -19.66 2.08
N GLN A 162 -7.85 -18.34 2.04
CA GLN A 162 -8.84 -17.35 2.46
C GLN A 162 -9.21 -16.42 1.30
N VAL A 163 -10.49 -16.42 0.94
CA VAL A 163 -11.11 -15.46 0.02
C VAL A 163 -12.28 -14.79 0.74
N VAL A 164 -12.66 -13.58 0.35
CA VAL A 164 -13.88 -12.91 0.82
C VAL A 164 -14.74 -12.62 -0.40
N ALA A 165 -15.93 -13.22 -0.42
CA ALA A 165 -16.96 -12.95 -1.41
C ALA A 165 -17.80 -11.74 -0.98
N ALA A 166 -18.21 -10.90 -1.93
CA ALA A 166 -19.00 -9.71 -1.66
C ALA A 166 -20.02 -9.46 -2.78
N GLY A 167 -21.18 -8.95 -2.39
CA GLY A 167 -22.30 -8.64 -3.29
C GLY A 167 -23.60 -8.45 -2.50
N THR A 168 -24.74 -8.71 -3.11
CA THR A 168 -26.04 -8.55 -2.44
C THR A 168 -26.26 -9.61 -1.37
N ILE A 169 -27.15 -9.33 -0.41
CA ILE A 169 -27.48 -10.27 0.67
C ILE A 169 -28.06 -11.57 0.09
N GLU A 170 -28.85 -11.49 -0.97
CA GLU A 170 -29.45 -12.64 -1.65
C GLU A 170 -28.37 -13.53 -2.31
N GLN A 171 -27.39 -12.91 -2.98
CA GLN A 171 -26.28 -13.65 -3.59
C GLN A 171 -25.41 -14.35 -2.53
N LEU A 172 -25.15 -13.68 -1.40
CA LEU A 172 -24.38 -14.25 -0.29
C LEU A 172 -25.13 -15.38 0.41
N ALA A 173 -26.45 -15.27 0.56
CA ALA A 173 -27.28 -16.36 1.05
C ALA A 173 -27.22 -17.58 0.12
N ALA A 174 -27.29 -17.38 -1.20
CA ALA A 174 -27.16 -18.45 -2.17
C ALA A 174 -25.78 -19.15 -2.10
N LEU A 175 -24.69 -18.39 -1.91
CA LEU A 175 -23.36 -18.95 -1.68
C LEU A 175 -23.28 -19.77 -0.38
N ALA A 176 -23.97 -19.34 0.67
CA ALA A 176 -23.99 -20.06 1.95
C ALA A 176 -24.76 -21.39 1.87
N GLU A 177 -25.83 -21.45 1.05
CA GLU A 177 -26.59 -22.69 0.80
C GLU A 177 -25.84 -23.68 -0.12
N ALA A 178 -25.01 -23.17 -1.02
CA ALA A 178 -24.22 -23.98 -1.96
C ALA A 178 -22.72 -23.61 -1.91
N PRO A 179 -22.03 -23.86 -0.78
CA PRO A 179 -20.64 -23.48 -0.63
C PRO A 179 -19.71 -24.33 -1.50
N PRO A 180 -18.52 -23.83 -1.87
CA PRO A 180 -17.50 -24.62 -2.56
C PRO A 180 -17.12 -25.87 -1.76
N ALA A 181 -16.73 -26.96 -2.42
CA ALA A 181 -16.38 -28.18 -1.73
C ALA A 181 -15.22 -27.96 -0.74
N LYS A 182 -15.38 -28.49 0.48
CA LYS A 182 -14.40 -28.36 1.58
C LYS A 182 -14.10 -26.92 2.02
N ALA A 183 -14.92 -25.95 1.62
CA ALA A 183 -14.85 -24.58 2.09
C ALA A 183 -15.94 -24.29 3.14
N ARG A 184 -15.65 -23.36 4.05
CA ARG A 184 -16.62 -22.81 5.00
C ARG A 184 -16.93 -21.38 4.64
N VAL A 185 -18.21 -21.04 4.52
CA VAL A 185 -18.70 -19.67 4.28
C VAL A 185 -19.12 -19.05 5.62
N MET A 186 -18.60 -17.87 5.93
CA MET A 186 -18.88 -17.14 7.18
C MET A 186 -19.19 -15.68 6.90
N PRO A 187 -20.37 -15.16 7.27
CA PRO A 187 -20.70 -13.74 7.08
C PRO A 187 -19.77 -12.85 7.91
N LEU A 188 -19.36 -11.73 7.34
CA LEU A 188 -18.55 -10.71 8.01
C LEU A 188 -19.45 -9.60 8.57
N LYS A 189 -19.07 -9.06 9.73
CA LYS A 189 -19.73 -7.92 10.36
C LYS A 189 -19.25 -6.62 9.71
N VAL A 190 -19.72 -6.34 8.49
CA VAL A 190 -19.39 -5.13 7.72
C VAL A 190 -20.66 -4.50 7.17
N ALA A 191 -20.60 -3.20 6.89
CA ALA A 191 -21.76 -2.42 6.47
C ALA A 191 -22.23 -2.74 5.04
N GLY A 192 -21.35 -3.22 4.16
CA GLY A 192 -21.68 -3.46 2.75
C GLY A 192 -20.61 -4.26 2.00
N ALA A 193 -20.84 -4.46 0.68
CA ALA A 193 -19.92 -5.15 -0.22
C ALA A 193 -18.73 -4.26 -0.64
N PHE A 194 -17.75 -4.11 0.25
CA PHE A 194 -16.53 -3.35 -0.06
C PHE A 194 -15.71 -4.01 -1.17
N HIS A 195 -14.91 -3.21 -1.88
CA HIS A 195 -14.05 -3.69 -2.99
C HIS A 195 -14.83 -4.30 -4.15
N THR A 196 -16.05 -3.78 -4.38
CA THR A 196 -16.92 -4.15 -5.50
C THR A 196 -17.47 -2.90 -6.18
N GLU A 197 -18.15 -3.09 -7.31
CA GLU A 197 -18.85 -2.02 -8.02
C GLU A 197 -19.85 -1.25 -7.15
N HIS A 198 -20.38 -1.85 -6.08
CA HIS A 198 -21.29 -1.17 -5.15
C HIS A 198 -20.64 0.04 -4.46
N MET A 199 -19.30 0.10 -4.41
CA MET A 199 -18.56 1.23 -3.84
C MET A 199 -18.21 2.31 -4.86
N SER A 200 -18.63 2.20 -6.12
CA SER A 200 -18.35 3.19 -7.17
C SER A 200 -18.67 4.65 -6.78
N PRO A 201 -19.77 4.95 -6.05
CA PRO A 201 -20.03 6.32 -5.58
C PRO A 201 -18.94 6.88 -4.68
N ALA A 202 -18.32 6.04 -3.83
CA ALA A 202 -17.24 6.45 -2.94
C ALA A 202 -15.94 6.76 -3.72
N VAL A 203 -15.68 6.03 -4.81
CA VAL A 203 -14.53 6.26 -5.70
C VAL A 203 -14.61 7.64 -6.35
N ALA A 204 -15.80 8.05 -6.82
CA ALA A 204 -16.00 9.34 -7.45
C ALA A 204 -15.66 10.51 -6.52
N GLU A 205 -16.13 10.44 -5.26
CA GLU A 205 -15.86 11.48 -4.27
C GLU A 205 -14.39 11.50 -3.83
N MET A 206 -13.79 10.35 -3.55
CA MET A 206 -12.37 10.29 -3.24
C MET A 206 -11.50 10.76 -4.41
N GLY A 207 -11.86 10.42 -5.65
CA GLY A 207 -11.15 10.86 -6.84
C GLY A 207 -11.17 12.38 -7.01
N ARG A 208 -12.22 13.05 -6.54
CA ARG A 208 -12.30 14.53 -6.50
C ARG A 208 -11.28 15.12 -5.52
N LEU A 209 -11.19 14.57 -4.33
CA LEU A 209 -10.24 14.99 -3.30
C LEU A 209 -8.79 14.69 -3.71
N ALA A 210 -8.53 13.49 -4.24
CA ALA A 210 -7.20 13.05 -4.62
C ALA A 210 -6.50 13.97 -5.64
N ARG A 211 -7.26 14.68 -6.48
CA ARG A 211 -6.68 15.67 -7.42
C ARG A 211 -5.97 16.83 -6.72
N ALA A 212 -6.40 17.19 -5.51
CA ALA A 212 -5.84 18.29 -4.73
C ALA A 212 -4.79 17.84 -3.71
N VAL A 213 -4.59 16.53 -3.54
CA VAL A 213 -3.59 15.99 -2.62
C VAL A 213 -2.20 16.08 -3.27
N SER A 214 -1.30 16.82 -2.61
CA SER A 214 0.13 16.80 -2.94
C SER A 214 0.72 15.45 -2.61
N THR A 215 1.48 14.87 -3.55
CA THR A 215 2.12 13.57 -3.39
C THR A 215 3.62 13.68 -3.65
N HIS A 216 4.42 12.84 -2.99
CA HIS A 216 5.84 12.63 -3.29
C HIS A 216 6.08 11.16 -3.66
N ASP A 217 7.17 10.88 -4.35
CA ASP A 217 7.55 9.48 -4.61
C ASP A 217 7.89 8.75 -3.32
N ALA A 218 7.51 7.47 -3.28
CA ALA A 218 7.66 6.62 -2.12
C ALA A 218 9.14 6.40 -1.80
N ARG A 219 9.54 6.73 -0.58
CA ARG A 219 10.92 6.53 -0.08
C ARG A 219 11.22 5.04 0.18
N VAL A 220 10.18 4.29 0.53
CA VAL A 220 10.19 2.84 0.68
C VAL A 220 9.32 2.24 -0.43
N PRO A 221 9.74 1.16 -1.11
CA PRO A 221 8.91 0.46 -2.08
C PRO A 221 7.55 0.07 -1.47
N LEU A 222 6.45 0.39 -2.17
CA LEU A 222 5.10 0.05 -1.73
C LEU A 222 4.54 -1.08 -2.59
N VAL A 223 3.91 -2.07 -1.97
CA VAL A 223 3.27 -3.19 -2.68
C VAL A 223 1.77 -2.93 -2.77
N SER A 224 1.23 -2.85 -3.98
CA SER A 224 -0.17 -2.46 -4.22
C SER A 224 -1.14 -3.64 -4.09
N ASN A 225 -2.33 -3.38 -3.53
CA ASN A 225 -3.42 -4.35 -3.47
C ASN A 225 -4.09 -4.64 -4.82
N VAL A 226 -3.89 -3.81 -5.84
CA VAL A 226 -4.55 -3.99 -7.15
C VAL A 226 -4.06 -5.27 -7.83
N ASP A 227 -2.76 -5.48 -7.85
CA ASP A 227 -2.07 -6.50 -8.65
C ASP A 227 -0.80 -7.04 -7.99
N GLY A 228 -0.49 -6.63 -6.75
CA GLY A 228 0.76 -6.97 -6.08
C GLY A 228 1.98 -6.19 -6.57
N ALA A 229 1.85 -5.28 -7.54
CA ALA A 229 3.00 -4.59 -8.10
C ALA A 229 3.71 -3.69 -7.07
N VAL A 230 5.03 -3.59 -7.18
CA VAL A 230 5.84 -2.61 -6.47
C VAL A 230 5.70 -1.26 -7.16
N ILE A 231 5.26 -0.26 -6.42
CA ILE A 231 5.02 1.10 -6.91
C ILE A 231 5.89 2.12 -6.17
N HIS A 232 6.35 3.12 -6.91
CA HIS A 232 7.21 4.20 -6.42
C HIS A 232 6.60 5.58 -6.63
N SER A 233 5.87 5.79 -7.73
CA SER A 233 5.29 7.10 -8.01
C SER A 233 4.21 7.46 -7.00
N GLY A 234 4.34 8.61 -6.36
CA GLY A 234 3.36 9.06 -5.37
C GLY A 234 1.96 9.25 -5.96
N ARG A 235 1.89 9.70 -7.22
CA ARG A 235 0.62 9.87 -7.95
C ARG A 235 -0.02 8.52 -8.27
N GLU A 236 0.79 7.54 -8.67
CA GLU A 236 0.30 6.20 -8.93
C GLU A 236 -0.24 5.54 -7.66
N VAL A 237 0.50 5.62 -6.54
CA VAL A 237 0.06 5.15 -5.21
C VAL A 237 -1.30 5.72 -4.86
N LEU A 238 -1.47 7.05 -4.94
CA LEU A 238 -2.73 7.68 -4.61
C LEU A 238 -3.86 7.25 -5.56
N SER A 239 -3.58 7.15 -6.87
CA SER A 239 -4.58 6.71 -7.85
C SER A 239 -5.07 5.28 -7.59
N ARG A 240 -4.16 4.37 -7.24
CA ARG A 240 -4.46 2.97 -6.93
C ARG A 240 -5.26 2.85 -5.63
N ILE A 241 -4.91 3.60 -4.59
CA ILE A 241 -5.69 3.67 -3.34
C ILE A 241 -7.14 4.12 -3.61
N VAL A 242 -7.32 5.09 -4.52
CA VAL A 242 -8.66 5.57 -4.89
C VAL A 242 -9.46 4.51 -5.63
N SER A 243 -8.88 3.90 -6.67
CA SER A 243 -9.57 2.86 -7.44
C SER A 243 -9.85 1.60 -6.61
N GLN A 244 -8.97 1.27 -5.67
CA GLN A 244 -9.07 0.06 -4.83
C GLN A 244 -10.37 0.00 -4.01
N VAL A 245 -11.02 1.13 -3.72
CA VAL A 245 -12.30 1.13 -2.98
C VAL A 245 -13.40 0.30 -3.67
N SER A 246 -13.41 0.24 -5.01
CA SER A 246 -14.37 -0.56 -5.78
C SER A 246 -13.74 -1.75 -6.51
N ASN A 247 -12.48 -2.09 -6.21
CA ASN A 247 -11.76 -3.18 -6.87
C ASN A 247 -11.20 -4.18 -5.85
N PRO A 248 -11.07 -5.47 -6.22
CA PRO A 248 -10.57 -6.50 -5.32
C PRO A 248 -9.20 -6.20 -4.69
N VAL A 249 -9.01 -6.67 -3.46
CA VAL A 249 -7.70 -6.66 -2.77
C VAL A 249 -6.99 -7.99 -3.04
N ARG A 250 -5.87 -7.92 -3.77
CA ARG A 250 -4.97 -9.04 -4.11
C ARG A 250 -3.83 -9.18 -3.10
N TRP A 251 -4.18 -9.43 -1.85
CA TRP A 251 -3.18 -9.62 -0.79
C TRP A 251 -2.36 -10.90 -0.97
N ASP A 252 -2.91 -11.91 -1.66
CA ASP A 252 -2.17 -13.05 -2.19
C ASP A 252 -0.95 -12.61 -3.02
N LEU A 253 -1.18 -11.74 -4.01
CA LEU A 253 -0.10 -11.21 -4.87
C LEU A 253 0.85 -10.28 -4.10
N CYS A 254 0.32 -9.53 -3.11
CA CYS A 254 1.19 -8.75 -2.23
C CYS A 254 2.16 -9.66 -1.46
N MET A 255 1.69 -10.78 -0.91
CA MET A 255 2.56 -11.73 -0.21
C MET A 255 3.54 -12.43 -1.14
N GLU A 256 3.13 -12.79 -2.35
CA GLU A 256 4.04 -13.31 -3.39
C GLU A 256 5.16 -12.31 -3.68
N THR A 257 4.81 -11.05 -3.89
CA THR A 257 5.78 -9.98 -4.11
C THR A 257 6.72 -9.79 -2.92
N LEU A 258 6.21 -9.80 -1.69
CA LEU A 258 7.07 -9.71 -0.49
C LEU A 258 8.06 -10.87 -0.42
N LYS A 259 7.64 -12.08 -0.82
CA LYS A 259 8.53 -13.24 -0.91
C LYS A 259 9.60 -13.05 -2.00
N ASP A 260 9.20 -12.58 -3.18
CA ASP A 260 10.11 -12.37 -4.31
C ASP A 260 11.13 -11.25 -4.05
N LEU A 261 10.76 -10.25 -3.24
CA LEU A 261 11.67 -9.23 -2.72
C LEU A 261 12.68 -9.77 -1.69
N GLY A 262 12.57 -11.02 -1.26
CA GLY A 262 13.46 -11.62 -0.27
C GLY A 262 13.21 -11.10 1.15
N VAL A 263 11.96 -10.81 1.50
CA VAL A 263 11.57 -10.45 2.87
C VAL A 263 11.88 -11.61 3.82
N THR A 264 12.58 -11.29 4.91
CA THR A 264 12.99 -12.21 5.97
C THR A 264 12.33 -11.92 7.30
N GLY A 265 11.81 -10.70 7.48
CA GLY A 265 11.07 -10.28 8.66
C GLY A 265 9.87 -9.41 8.29
N VAL A 266 8.71 -9.65 8.93
CA VAL A 266 7.48 -8.88 8.76
C VAL A 266 7.02 -8.36 10.12
N ILE A 267 6.83 -7.05 10.23
CA ILE A 267 6.15 -6.43 11.38
C ILE A 267 4.79 -5.92 10.90
N GLU A 268 3.72 -6.41 11.51
CA GLU A 268 2.38 -5.84 11.37
C GLU A 268 2.17 -4.78 12.45
N ILE A 269 1.83 -3.55 12.03
CA ILE A 269 1.58 -2.44 12.97
C ILE A 269 0.15 -2.51 13.56
N PRO A 270 -0.10 -1.84 14.69
CA PRO A 270 -1.42 -1.77 15.31
C PRO A 270 -2.55 -1.30 14.39
N PRO A 271 -3.78 -1.82 14.57
CA PRO A 271 -4.11 -2.97 15.42
C PRO A 271 -3.71 -4.30 14.74
N ALA A 272 -2.71 -4.99 15.29
CA ALA A 272 -2.06 -6.12 14.63
C ALA A 272 -2.70 -7.47 14.98
N GLY A 273 -2.75 -8.38 13.99
CA GLY A 273 -2.97 -9.80 14.19
C GLY A 273 -3.39 -10.54 12.92
N ALA A 274 -4.22 -9.91 12.09
CA ALA A 274 -4.80 -10.55 10.91
C ALA A 274 -3.74 -10.81 9.84
N LEU A 275 -2.93 -9.81 9.50
CA LEU A 275 -1.89 -9.95 8.48
C LEU A 275 -0.75 -10.83 8.98
N THR A 276 -0.43 -10.79 10.28
CA THR A 276 0.49 -11.72 10.93
C THR A 276 0.04 -13.16 10.76
N GLY A 277 -1.26 -13.44 10.96
CA GLY A 277 -1.84 -14.76 10.76
C GLY A 277 -1.73 -15.23 9.30
N LEU A 278 -1.95 -14.34 8.34
CA LEU A 278 -1.78 -14.63 6.91
C LEU A 278 -0.31 -14.87 6.55
N ALA A 279 0.60 -14.00 7.00
CA ALA A 279 2.03 -14.11 6.76
C ALA A 279 2.60 -15.43 7.33
N LYS A 280 2.22 -15.84 8.54
CA LYS A 280 2.65 -17.15 9.11
C LYS A 280 2.21 -18.36 8.25
N ARG A 281 1.10 -18.23 7.52
CA ARG A 281 0.63 -19.28 6.60
C ARG A 281 1.30 -19.19 5.22
N GLY A 282 1.40 -17.99 4.64
CA GLY A 282 1.86 -17.75 3.27
C GLY A 282 3.36 -17.54 3.09
N LEU A 283 4.07 -17.04 4.11
CA LEU A 283 5.49 -16.68 4.06
C LEU A 283 6.31 -17.62 4.95
N LYS A 284 6.53 -18.86 4.50
CA LYS A 284 7.32 -19.85 5.25
C LYS A 284 8.78 -19.41 5.36
N GLY A 285 9.34 -19.52 6.56
CA GLY A 285 10.73 -19.12 6.85
C GLY A 285 10.94 -17.64 7.15
N VAL A 286 9.87 -16.83 7.13
CA VAL A 286 9.91 -15.40 7.49
C VAL A 286 9.57 -15.23 8.97
N GLU A 287 10.36 -14.45 9.71
CA GLU A 287 10.02 -14.07 11.08
C GLU A 287 8.86 -13.06 11.05
N VAL A 288 7.84 -13.24 11.89
CA VAL A 288 6.64 -12.39 11.87
C VAL A 288 6.28 -11.93 13.28
N LEU A 289 6.14 -10.61 13.46
CA LEU A 289 5.72 -9.97 14.69
C LEU A 289 4.44 -9.17 14.48
N ALA A 290 3.47 -9.36 15.39
CA ALA A 290 2.32 -8.48 15.54
C ALA A 290 2.64 -7.46 16.63
N LEU A 291 2.82 -6.19 16.27
CA LEU A 291 3.01 -5.10 17.22
C LEU A 291 1.63 -4.70 17.75
N LYS A 292 1.28 -5.10 18.99
CA LYS A 292 -0.04 -4.87 19.58
C LYS A 292 0.00 -3.77 20.62
N THR A 293 1.01 -3.80 21.49
CA THR A 293 1.21 -2.82 22.56
C THR A 293 2.66 -2.32 22.55
N PRO A 294 2.97 -1.24 23.30
CA PRO A 294 4.35 -0.80 23.49
C PRO A 294 5.28 -1.85 24.11
N ASP A 295 4.76 -2.86 24.81
CA ASP A 295 5.58 -3.95 25.36
C ASP A 295 6.23 -4.80 24.25
N ASP A 296 5.66 -4.81 23.05
CA ASP A 296 6.23 -5.50 21.90
C ASP A 296 7.37 -4.71 21.23
N LEU A 297 7.62 -3.44 21.61
CA LEU A 297 8.60 -2.57 20.96
C LEU A 297 10.03 -3.11 21.06
N GLU A 298 10.40 -3.76 22.17
CA GLU A 298 11.73 -4.35 22.30
C GLU A 298 11.97 -5.44 21.24
N ALA A 299 10.98 -6.32 21.04
CA ALA A 299 11.02 -7.35 20.00
C ALA A 299 11.00 -6.73 18.59
N ALA A 300 10.21 -5.67 18.39
CA ALA A 300 10.14 -4.96 17.13
C ALA A 300 11.48 -4.31 16.77
N HIS A 301 12.13 -3.63 17.73
CA HIS A 301 13.45 -3.03 17.55
C HIS A 301 14.53 -4.08 17.27
N ARG A 302 14.44 -5.27 17.89
CA ARG A 302 15.32 -6.41 17.56
C ARG A 302 15.15 -6.81 16.09
N MET A 303 13.91 -7.05 15.65
CA MET A 303 13.63 -7.41 14.25
C MET A 303 14.07 -6.33 13.27
N VAL A 304 13.93 -5.05 13.62
CA VAL A 304 14.43 -3.93 12.81
C VAL A 304 15.96 -4.03 12.64
N ARG A 305 16.71 -4.35 13.69
CA ARG A 305 18.17 -4.54 13.59
C ARG A 305 18.57 -5.78 12.79
N GLU A 306 17.85 -6.89 12.96
CA GLU A 306 18.20 -8.19 12.36
C GLU A 306 17.80 -8.30 10.88
N HIS A 307 16.65 -7.72 10.49
CA HIS A 307 16.12 -7.83 9.14
C HIS A 307 16.19 -6.54 8.33
N GLY A 308 16.38 -5.40 9.01
CA GLY A 308 16.57 -4.11 8.37
C GLY A 308 17.80 -4.13 7.47
N SER A 309 17.66 -3.65 6.24
CA SER A 309 18.77 -3.60 5.29
C SER A 309 19.14 -2.15 5.10
N ALA A 310 20.34 -1.76 5.56
CA ALA A 310 20.80 -0.38 5.44
C ALA A 310 20.91 0.00 3.97
N ARG A 311 19.94 0.78 3.48
CA ARG A 311 20.03 1.42 2.17
C ARG A 311 21.07 2.52 2.28
N SER A 312 22.21 2.29 1.65
CA SER A 312 23.20 3.34 1.39
C SER A 312 22.57 4.37 0.45
N ALA A 313 22.89 5.66 0.65
CA ALA A 313 22.53 6.75 -0.27
C ALA A 313 23.06 6.54 -1.71
N SER A 314 23.83 5.48 -1.96
CA SER A 314 24.32 5.05 -3.27
C SER A 314 23.28 4.32 -4.15
N GLN A 315 22.07 4.07 -3.67
CA GLN A 315 20.96 3.58 -4.49
C GLN A 315 19.99 4.73 -4.77
N PRO A 316 20.23 5.55 -5.81
CA PRO A 316 19.40 6.70 -6.08
C PRO A 316 17.98 6.24 -6.47
N THR A 317 16.94 6.98 -6.08
CA THR A 317 15.55 6.68 -6.48
C THR A 317 15.34 6.82 -7.97
N TRP A 318 16.18 7.61 -8.63
CA TRP A 318 16.22 7.77 -10.08
C TRP A 318 17.65 8.13 -10.51
N ARG A 319 18.03 7.74 -11.73
CA ARG A 319 19.30 8.10 -12.37
C ARG A 319 18.99 9.01 -13.56
N LEU A 320 19.87 9.98 -13.81
CA LEU A 320 19.78 10.82 -15.01
C LEU A 320 20.83 10.36 -16.01
N VAL A 321 20.40 10.16 -17.24
CA VAL A 321 21.30 10.17 -18.39
C VAL A 321 21.43 11.61 -18.85
N THR A 322 22.66 12.10 -18.93
CA THR A 322 22.96 13.49 -19.28
C THR A 322 23.67 13.57 -20.63
N ALA A 323 23.56 14.73 -21.27
CA ALA A 323 24.25 15.02 -22.52
C ALA A 323 25.77 15.03 -22.31
N PRO A 324 26.55 14.18 -23.03
CA PRO A 324 28.01 14.21 -22.95
C PRO A 324 28.63 15.45 -23.59
N ALA A 325 27.93 16.10 -24.52
CA ALA A 325 28.43 17.23 -25.29
C ALA A 325 27.30 18.20 -25.66
N LYS A 326 27.68 19.36 -26.20
CA LYS A 326 26.75 20.31 -26.81
C LYS A 326 26.33 19.80 -28.19
N GLY A 327 25.05 19.88 -28.51
CA GLY A 327 24.56 19.56 -29.85
C GLY A 327 23.04 19.49 -29.90
N THR A 328 22.52 18.83 -30.92
CA THR A 328 21.11 18.51 -31.06
C THR A 328 20.89 17.05 -30.70
N VAL A 329 19.93 16.77 -29.82
CA VAL A 329 19.62 15.42 -29.37
C VAL A 329 18.71 14.70 -30.38
N GLU A 330 19.01 13.43 -30.64
CA GLU A 330 18.15 12.47 -31.32
C GLU A 330 17.72 11.42 -30.28
N VAL A 331 16.44 11.38 -29.95
CA VAL A 331 15.89 10.58 -28.85
C VAL A 331 15.62 9.15 -29.30
N GLY A 332 16.02 8.15 -28.50
CA GLY A 332 15.77 6.74 -28.80
C GLY A 332 14.31 6.32 -28.63
N SER A 333 13.93 5.15 -29.16
CA SER A 333 12.55 4.67 -29.20
C SER A 333 11.98 4.15 -27.87
N ALA A 334 12.77 4.14 -26.79
CA ALA A 334 12.33 3.64 -25.49
C ALA A 334 11.45 4.67 -24.78
N GLY A 335 10.15 4.38 -24.69
CA GLY A 335 9.18 5.21 -23.96
C GLY A 335 9.10 4.90 -22.46
N PRO A 336 8.33 5.68 -21.68
CA PRO A 336 8.07 5.41 -20.26
C PRO A 336 7.65 3.95 -20.01
N GLY A 337 8.25 3.32 -19.00
CA GLY A 337 8.05 1.92 -18.65
C GLY A 337 8.93 0.92 -19.40
N ALA A 338 9.67 1.33 -20.45
CA ALA A 338 10.60 0.46 -21.15
C ALA A 338 11.85 0.16 -20.30
N ALA A 339 12.34 -1.08 -20.33
CA ALA A 339 13.59 -1.47 -19.69
C ALA A 339 14.80 -1.07 -20.54
N VAL A 340 15.86 -0.60 -19.89
CA VAL A 340 17.14 -0.21 -20.51
C VAL A 340 18.26 -0.94 -19.78
N THR A 341 19.13 -1.61 -20.53
CA THR A 341 20.25 -2.38 -19.98
C THR A 341 21.47 -1.47 -19.76
N PRO A 342 22.32 -1.74 -18.75
CA PRO A 342 23.59 -1.03 -18.62
C PRO A 342 24.42 -1.09 -19.92
N GLY A 343 24.73 0.07 -20.49
CA GLY A 343 25.52 0.23 -21.72
C GLY A 343 24.70 0.49 -22.98
N ASP A 344 23.37 0.36 -22.93
CA ASP A 344 22.49 0.62 -24.07
C ASP A 344 22.62 2.07 -24.54
N VAL A 345 22.58 2.27 -25.87
CA VAL A 345 22.52 3.59 -26.48
C VAL A 345 21.07 4.06 -26.42
N VAL A 346 20.81 5.13 -25.66
CA VAL A 346 19.46 5.66 -25.45
C VAL A 346 19.17 6.88 -26.30
N ALA A 347 20.20 7.63 -26.71
CA ALA A 347 20.08 8.81 -27.57
C ALA A 347 21.38 9.04 -28.34
N ARG A 348 21.36 9.95 -29.31
CA ARG A 348 22.56 10.49 -29.96
C ARG A 348 22.58 12.01 -29.83
N ILE A 349 23.76 12.60 -29.78
CA ILE A 349 23.93 14.06 -29.85
C ILE A 349 24.78 14.38 -31.05
N SER A 350 24.21 15.13 -31.99
CA SER A 350 24.88 15.57 -33.19
C SER A 350 25.33 17.02 -33.05
N SER A 351 26.59 17.27 -33.35
CA SER A 351 27.17 18.59 -33.55
C SER A 351 27.45 18.83 -35.03
N LEU A 352 27.99 19.99 -35.39
CA LEU A 352 28.43 20.26 -36.77
C LEU A 352 29.59 19.37 -37.25
N ARG A 353 30.29 18.68 -36.34
CA ARG A 353 31.50 17.93 -36.65
C ARG A 353 31.35 16.44 -36.41
N ASP A 354 30.67 16.08 -35.32
CA ASP A 354 30.60 14.71 -34.82
C ASP A 354 29.21 14.37 -34.26
N THR A 355 28.85 13.09 -34.29
CA THR A 355 27.71 12.52 -33.58
C THR A 355 28.20 11.59 -32.48
N LEU A 356 27.75 11.82 -31.25
CA LEU A 356 28.13 11.03 -30.07
C LEU A 356 26.95 10.21 -29.57
N GLU A 357 27.22 8.96 -29.20
CA GLU A 357 26.22 8.10 -28.57
C GLU A 357 26.11 8.41 -27.08
N VAL A 358 24.87 8.53 -26.61
CA VAL A 358 24.54 8.69 -25.19
C VAL A 358 24.13 7.32 -24.66
N ARG A 359 24.88 6.82 -23.68
CA ARG A 359 24.68 5.48 -23.12
C ARG A 359 24.13 5.52 -21.69
N ALA A 360 23.20 4.62 -21.39
CA ALA A 360 22.72 4.41 -20.04
C ALA A 360 23.72 3.57 -19.24
N HIS A 361 24.66 4.21 -18.55
CA HIS A 361 25.75 3.52 -17.85
C HIS A 361 25.32 2.44 -16.85
N HIS A 362 24.12 2.57 -16.27
CA HIS A 362 23.67 1.70 -15.18
C HIS A 362 22.32 1.01 -15.44
N GLY A 363 21.73 1.22 -16.62
CA GLY A 363 20.40 0.69 -16.95
C GLY A 363 19.28 1.16 -16.00
N GLY A 364 18.10 0.57 -16.16
CA GLY A 364 16.89 0.82 -15.39
C GLY A 364 15.65 0.96 -16.27
N THR A 365 14.52 1.23 -15.65
CA THR A 365 13.25 1.46 -16.34
C THR A 365 13.11 2.93 -16.71
N VAL A 366 12.74 3.25 -17.95
CA VAL A 366 12.50 4.63 -18.39
C VAL A 366 11.35 5.23 -17.61
N VAL A 367 11.57 6.37 -16.95
CA VAL A 367 10.51 7.15 -16.29
C VAL A 367 9.96 8.17 -17.28
N GLU A 368 10.82 9.01 -17.84
CA GLU A 368 10.46 10.09 -18.75
C GLU A 368 11.67 10.60 -19.53
N TRP A 369 11.43 11.13 -20.73
CA TRP A 369 12.37 12.00 -21.44
C TRP A 369 12.17 13.44 -20.97
N LEU A 370 13.28 14.13 -20.72
CA LEU A 370 13.34 15.53 -20.26
C LEU A 370 13.61 16.52 -21.40
N VAL A 371 13.70 16.00 -22.63
CA VAL A 371 13.96 16.70 -23.89
C VAL A 371 13.12 16.05 -24.99
N GLU A 372 12.87 16.79 -26.05
CA GLU A 372 12.24 16.30 -27.28
C GLU A 372 13.29 16.04 -28.37
N ASP A 373 12.93 15.22 -29.36
CA ASP A 373 13.78 14.99 -30.53
C ASP A 373 14.04 16.30 -31.27
N GLY A 374 15.31 16.61 -31.54
CA GLY A 374 15.72 17.86 -32.17
C GLY A 374 16.05 19.00 -31.20
N ASP A 375 15.90 18.81 -29.88
CA ASP A 375 16.24 19.85 -28.91
C ASP A 375 17.75 20.16 -28.86
N PRO A 376 18.13 21.44 -28.74
CA PRO A 376 19.51 21.81 -28.44
C PRO A 376 19.84 21.52 -26.97
N VAL A 377 20.95 20.83 -26.73
CA VAL A 377 21.38 20.43 -25.39
C VAL A 377 22.80 20.87 -25.08
N SER A 378 23.10 21.10 -23.81
CA SER A 378 24.44 21.45 -23.31
C SER A 378 25.07 20.28 -22.54
N PRO A 379 26.42 20.22 -22.41
CA PRO A 379 27.08 19.18 -21.62
C PRO A 379 26.54 19.16 -20.18
N GLY A 380 26.19 17.97 -19.68
CA GLY A 380 25.61 17.76 -18.37
C GLY A 380 24.10 18.01 -18.29
N GLN A 381 23.44 18.48 -19.36
CA GLN A 381 21.99 18.64 -19.39
C GLN A 381 21.30 17.28 -19.25
N PRO A 382 20.33 17.13 -18.32
CA PRO A 382 19.53 15.90 -18.21
C PRO A 382 18.71 15.64 -19.47
N LEU A 383 18.74 14.40 -19.95
CA LEU A 383 18.01 13.95 -21.16
C LEU A 383 16.94 12.93 -20.82
N LEU A 384 17.26 11.96 -19.97
CA LEU A 384 16.40 10.82 -19.65
C LEU A 384 16.48 10.52 -18.16
N ARG A 385 15.33 10.33 -17.53
CA ARG A 385 15.24 9.83 -16.16
C ARG A 385 14.96 8.33 -16.18
N LEU A 386 15.81 7.56 -15.51
CA LEU A 386 15.66 6.12 -15.31
C LEU A 386 15.37 5.80 -13.85
N HIS A 387 14.47 4.87 -13.58
CA HIS A 387 14.32 4.23 -12.28
C HIS A 387 15.30 3.06 -12.22
N PRO A 388 16.28 3.03 -11.30
CA PRO A 388 17.23 1.96 -11.27
C PRO A 388 16.55 0.64 -10.86
N GLU A 389 16.73 -0.38 -11.70
CA GLU A 389 16.44 -1.75 -11.33
C GLU A 389 17.49 -2.17 -10.28
N GLY A 390 17.02 -2.72 -9.15
CA GLY A 390 17.87 -2.97 -7.99
C GLY A 390 19.11 -3.79 -8.36
N SER A 391 20.30 -3.18 -8.26
CA SER A 391 21.54 -3.96 -8.36
C SER A 391 21.65 -4.81 -7.10
N ILE A 392 21.24 -6.07 -7.20
CA ILE A 392 21.77 -7.11 -6.34
C ILE A 392 23.18 -7.37 -6.88
N ALA A 393 24.17 -6.78 -6.22
CA ALA A 393 25.56 -7.20 -6.31
C ALA A 393 25.95 -7.75 -4.94
#